data_AF-A0A5M8P6B3-F1
#
_entry.id   AF-A0A5M8P6B3-F1
#
_cell.length_a   1.000
_cell.length_b   1.000
_cell.length_c   1.000
_cell.angle_alpha   90.00
_cell.angle_beta   90.00
_cell.angle_gamma   90.00
#
_symmetry.space_group_name_H-M   'P 1'
#
loop_
_entity.id
_entity.type
_entity.pdbx_description
1 polymer ?
#
loop_
_entity_poly.entity_id
_entity_poly.type
_entity_poly.pdbx_seq_one_letter_code
_entity_poly.pdbx_strand_id
1 'polypeptide(L)' 'MVDQSIFSKPNQKDLLFALVEKQKKQKRTRSEILATFQAAGILDKNGDFTEHYSHLAMIFPKFEM' A
#
# COMPACT_ATOMS: atom_id res chain seq x y z
N MET A 1 10.08 31.34 -28.63
CA MET A 1 9.68 29.92 -28.77
C MET A 1 10.27 29.16 -27.59
N VAL A 2 9.46 28.80 -26.60
CA VAL A 2 9.85 27.86 -25.54
C VAL A 2 9.12 26.56 -25.84
N ASP A 3 9.89 25.54 -26.17
CA ASP A 3 9.41 24.22 -26.55
C ASP A 3 8.66 23.58 -25.37
N GLN A 4 7.38 23.28 -25.56
CA GLN A 4 6.51 22.65 -24.55
C GLN A 4 6.62 21.12 -24.56
N SER A 5 7.74 20.55 -25.01
CA SER A 5 7.94 19.11 -24.90
C SER A 5 8.48 18.77 -23.51
N ILE A 6 8.04 17.63 -22.98
CA ILE A 6 8.56 16.93 -21.79
C ILE A 6 7.96 17.33 -20.44
N PHE A 7 6.64 17.48 -20.37
CA PHE A 7 5.88 16.96 -19.23
C PHE A 7 5.11 15.72 -19.69
N SER A 8 5.84 14.64 -20.03
CA SER A 8 5.23 13.32 -20.10
C SER A 8 4.78 12.98 -18.69
N LYS A 9 3.46 13.04 -18.46
CA LYS A 9 2.84 12.53 -17.23
C LYS A 9 3.47 11.17 -16.93
N PRO A 10 4.08 10.96 -15.75
CA PRO A 10 4.66 9.66 -15.44
C PRO A 10 3.59 8.62 -15.68
N ASN A 11 3.87 7.67 -16.56
CA ASN A 11 2.97 6.57 -16.83
C ASN A 11 2.64 5.95 -15.46
N GLN A 12 1.36 5.72 -15.19
CA GLN A 12 0.89 5.22 -13.89
C GLN A 12 1.66 3.98 -13.42
N LYS A 13 2.21 3.19 -14.36
CA LYS A 13 3.15 2.10 -14.13
C LYS A 13 4.46 2.51 -13.47
N ASP A 14 5.14 3.55 -13.95
CA ASP A 14 6.41 4.02 -13.39
C ASP A 14 6.24 4.56 -11.96
N LEU A 15 5.11 5.24 -11.71
CA LEU A 15 4.70 5.64 -10.36
C LEU A 15 4.47 4.44 -9.45
N LEU A 16 3.80 3.40 -9.95
CA LEU A 16 3.56 2.17 -9.19
C LEU A 16 4.88 1.44 -8.89
N PHE A 17 5.79 1.36 -9.86
CA PHE A 17 7.12 0.76 -9.68
C PHE A 17 7.96 1.54 -8.66
N ALA A 18 8.00 2.86 -8.76
CA ALA A 18 8.72 3.70 -7.81
C ALA A 18 8.14 3.57 -6.38
N LEU A 19 6.83 3.44 -6.25
CA LEU A 19 6.17 3.21 -4.96
C LEU A 19 6.50 1.83 -4.39
N VAL A 20 6.48 0.78 -5.22
CA VAL A 20 6.87 -0.58 -4.81
C VAL A 20 8.34 -0.62 -4.39
N GLU A 21 9.24 0.01 -5.14
CA GLU A 21 10.66 0.10 -4.75
C GLU A 21 10.87 0.91 -3.47
N LYS A 22 10.13 2.01 -3.29
CA LYS A 22 10.18 2.82 -2.07
C LYS A 22 9.63 2.07 -0.86
N GLN A 23 8.62 1.23 -1.04
CA GLN A 23 8.09 0.33 -0.02
C GLN A 23 9.09 -0.78 0.31
N LYS A 24 9.70 -1.41 -0.72
CA LYS A 24 10.76 -2.43 -0.54
C LYS A 24 11.98 -1.87 0.21
N LYS A 25 12.39 -0.63 -0.11
CA LYS A 25 13.50 0.06 0.57
C LYS A 25 13.19 0.40 2.03
N GLN A 26 11.91 0.62 2.36
CA GLN A 26 11.51 0.90 3.74
C GLN A 26 11.59 -0.32 4.67
N LYS A 27 11.87 -1.54 4.15
CA LYS A 27 12.03 -2.79 4.93
C LYS A 27 11.08 -2.87 6.13
N ARG A 28 9.84 -2.41 5.97
CA ARG A 28 8.89 -2.37 7.08
C ARG A 28 8.66 -3.81 7.51
N THR A 29 8.94 -4.06 8.77
CA THR A 29 8.70 -5.38 9.34
C THR A 29 7.20 -5.65 9.31
N ARG A 30 6.81 -6.93 9.26
CA ARG A 30 5.40 -7.33 9.33
C ARG A 30 4.69 -6.64 10.50
N SER A 31 5.36 -6.52 11.64
CA SER A 31 4.85 -5.84 12.83
C SER A 31 4.56 -4.35 12.61
N GLU A 32 5.40 -3.61 11.88
CA GLU A 32 5.17 -2.20 11.58
C GLU A 32 4.00 -1.99 10.62
N ILE A 33 3.84 -2.90 9.65
CA ILE A 33 2.72 -2.88 8.70
C ILE A 33 1.42 -3.17 9.45
N LEU A 34 1.39 -4.21 10.28
CA LEU A 34 0.23 -4.53 11.12
C LEU A 34 -0.12 -3.39 12.08
N ALA A 35 0.88 -2.81 12.76
CA ALA A 35 0.66 -1.67 13.65
C ALA A 35 0.11 -0.44 12.91
N THR A 36 0.57 -0.18 11.68
CA THR A 36 0.04 0.90 10.85
C THR A 36 -1.44 0.65 10.50
N PHE A 37 -1.79 -0.58 10.13
CA PHE A 37 -3.16 -0.93 9.79
C PHE A 37 -4.09 -0.97 11.01
N GLN A 38 -3.59 -1.35 12.19
CA GLN A 38 -4.32 -1.25 13.45
C GLN A 38 -4.56 0.22 13.84
N ALA A 39 -3.53 1.07 13.75
CA ALA A 39 -3.65 2.50 14.02
C ALA A 39 -4.63 3.21 13.07
N ALA A 40 -4.75 2.70 11.83
CA ALA A 40 -5.70 3.18 10.84
C ALA A 40 -7.12 2.61 11.02
N GLY A 41 -7.35 1.69 11.96
CA GLY A 41 -8.65 1.04 12.19
C GLY A 41 -9.06 0.04 11.10
N ILE A 42 -8.12 -0.35 10.24
CA ILE A 42 -8.34 -1.34 9.16
C ILE A 42 -8.27 -2.75 9.72
N LEU A 43 -7.31 -2.98 10.63
CA LEU A 43 -7.19 -4.24 11.37
C LEU A 43 -7.57 -4.03 12.84
N ASP A 44 -8.10 -5.07 13.44
CA ASP A 44 -8.31 -5.16 14.88
C ASP A 44 -7.00 -5.56 15.60
N LYS A 45 -7.06 -5.59 16.94
CA LYS A 45 -5.93 -5.99 17.79
C LYS A 45 -5.43 -7.42 17.55
N ASN A 46 -6.23 -8.28 16.92
CA ASN A 46 -5.90 -9.65 16.58
C ASN A 46 -5.24 -9.75 15.19
N GLY A 47 -5.30 -8.68 14.39
CA GLY A 47 -4.79 -8.64 13.03
C GLY A 47 -5.82 -9.02 11.98
N ASP A 48 -7.11 -9.09 12.36
CA ASP A 48 -8.24 -9.34 11.47
C ASP A 48 -8.81 -8.03 10.94
N PHE A 49 -9.41 -8.05 9.75
CA PHE A 49 -10.07 -6.85 9.22
C PHE A 49 -11.27 -6.45 10.08
N THR A 50 -11.40 -5.16 10.38
CA THR A 50 -12.58 -4.64 11.08
C THR A 50 -13.82 -4.74 10.20
N GLU A 51 -15.02 -4.61 10.78
CA GLU A 51 -16.29 -4.84 10.08
C GLU A 51 -16.42 -4.04 8.77
N HIS A 52 -15.97 -2.78 8.76
CA HIS A 52 -15.95 -1.92 7.57
C HIS A 52 -15.07 -2.47 6.44
N TYR A 53 -14.03 -3.22 6.78
CA TYR A 53 -13.05 -3.80 5.88
C TYR A 53 -13.20 -5.33 5.75
N SER A 54 -14.29 -5.91 6.28
CA SER A 54 -14.56 -7.35 6.22
C SER A 54 -14.56 -7.92 4.80
N HIS A 55 -14.97 -7.12 3.81
CA HIS A 55 -14.90 -7.49 2.39
C HIS A 55 -13.45 -7.71 1.89
N LEU A 56 -12.45 -7.06 2.51
CA LEU A 56 -11.04 -7.28 2.18
C LEU A 56 -10.55 -8.64 2.66
N ALA A 57 -11.15 -9.22 3.72
CA ALA A 57 -10.86 -10.59 4.13
C ALA A 57 -11.27 -11.61 3.06
N MET A 58 -12.25 -11.28 2.22
CA MET A 58 -12.68 -12.16 1.12
C MET A 58 -11.71 -12.15 -0.07
N ILE A 59 -11.00 -11.02 -0.27
CA ILE A 59 -10.05 -10.82 -1.36
C ILE A 59 -8.63 -11.23 -0.92
N PHE A 60 -8.30 -10.95 0.34
CA PHE A 60 -7.04 -11.27 1.00
C PHE A 60 -7.34 -12.20 2.20
N PRO A 61 -7.68 -13.47 1.94
CA PRO A 61 -8.05 -14.44 2.99
C PRO A 61 -6.91 -14.74 3.97
N LYS A 62 -5.69 -14.34 3.60
CA LYS A 62 -4.55 -14.32 4.47
C LYS A 62 -3.70 -13.12 4.09
N PHE A 63 -3.43 -12.25 5.05
CA PHE A 63 -2.37 -11.26 4.96
C PHE A 63 -1.01 -11.97 5.10
N GLU A 64 -0.73 -12.89 4.18
CA GLU A 64 0.56 -13.54 3.98
C GLU A 64 1.26 -12.80 2.82
N MET A 65 2.07 -11.80 3.18
CA MET A 65 3.13 -11.27 2.32
C MET A 65 4.47 -11.89 2.73
#